data_AF-A0AAD9QNL2-F1
#
_entry.id   AF-A0AAD9QNL2-F1
#
_cell.length_a   1.000
_cell.length_b   1.000
_cell.length_c   1.000
_cell.angle_alpha   90.00
_cell.angle_beta   90.00
_cell.angle_gamma   90.00
#
_symmetry.space_group_name_H-M   'P 1'
#
loop_
_entity.id
_entity.type
_entity.pdbx_description
1 polymer ?
#
loop_
_entity_poly.entity_id
_entity_poly.type
_entity_poly.pdbx_seq_one_letter_code
_entity_poly.pdbx_strand_id
1 'polypeptide(L)'
;MVRWDAEKYKLYIKQWIDFCCERQADPYNPPLTTVLVNLHERGLSNTTINTARSAISAITLSEDKNTIGCHPLVSRFIKGINKGSPPTPRYLSTWNVQLVLTYLASINPLDKLDLKMLVMLIAPVSAQRGQSLHILDIGPGCMKKVPDGHKFLLTAHIKQSRPGYKTPTVVLRAYPANPSLCVCTCSNEYLKRTKPLRGAETKLCFTKPYKRVSRETLSRWIRTVLTSAGVDTTIFKPHSTRAAAILRAKASSVPIQEILKTAGR
;
A
#
# COMPACT_ATOMS: atom_id res chain seq x y z
N MET A 1 -16.71 7.06 -13.10
CA MET A 1 -17.25 5.96 -12.27
C MET A 1 -16.20 5.57 -11.23
N VAL A 2 -16.36 6.02 -9.98
CA VAL A 2 -15.44 5.68 -8.88
C VAL A 2 -15.70 4.22 -8.52
N ARG A 3 -14.72 3.33 -8.72
CA ARG A 3 -14.82 1.95 -8.26
C ARG A 3 -14.88 1.95 -6.73
N TRP A 4 -16.05 1.64 -6.19
CA TRP A 4 -16.23 1.42 -4.76
C TRP A 4 -15.41 0.20 -4.33
N ASP A 5 -14.72 0.30 -3.20
CA ASP A 5 -14.08 -0.85 -2.55
C ASP A 5 -15.21 -1.59 -1.81
N ALA A 6 -15.98 -2.40 -2.56
CA ALA A 6 -17.28 -2.94 -2.12
C ALA A 6 -17.23 -3.60 -0.74
N GLU A 7 -16.13 -4.30 -0.44
CA GLU A 7 -15.89 -4.94 0.87
C GLU A 7 -15.78 -3.94 2.02
N LYS A 8 -15.18 -2.77 1.80
CA LYS A 8 -15.08 -1.75 2.84
C LYS A 8 -16.43 -1.11 3.12
N TYR A 9 -17.25 -0.94 2.08
CA TYR A 9 -18.53 -0.25 2.20
C TYR A 9 -19.60 -1.15 2.79
N LYS A 10 -19.53 -2.47 2.53
CA LYS A 10 -20.46 -3.47 3.04
C LYS A 10 -20.73 -3.34 4.54
N LEU A 11 -19.68 -3.16 5.36
CA LEU A 11 -19.81 -2.97 6.80
C LEU A 11 -20.60 -1.69 7.14
N TYR A 12 -20.23 -0.56 6.53
CA TYR A 12 -20.86 0.73 6.83
C TYR A 12 -22.30 0.82 6.30
N ILE A 13 -22.57 0.19 5.15
CA ILE A 13 -23.90 0.05 4.59
C ILE A 13 -24.78 -0.79 5.51
N LYS A 14 -24.28 -1.94 6.00
CA LYS A 14 -25.02 -2.76 6.97
C LYS A 14 -25.36 -1.96 8.22
N GLN A 15 -24.36 -1.35 8.84
CA GLN A 15 -24.57 -0.50 10.03
C GLN A 15 -25.53 0.67 9.79
N TRP A 16 -25.55 1.21 8.58
CA TRP A 16 -26.46 2.28 8.20
C TRP A 16 -27.91 1.77 8.07
N ILE A 17 -28.12 0.62 7.43
CA ILE A 17 -29.43 0.00 7.31
C ILE A 17 -29.98 -0.35 8.70
N ASP A 18 -29.17 -1.00 9.54
CA ASP A 18 -29.56 -1.34 10.92
C ASP A 18 -29.99 -0.08 11.71
N PHE A 19 -29.20 1.00 11.60
CA PHE A 19 -29.49 2.29 12.23
C PHE A 19 -30.79 2.94 11.73
N CYS A 20 -31.07 2.84 10.42
CA CYS A 20 -32.31 3.35 9.83
C CYS A 20 -33.52 2.51 10.26
N CYS A 21 -33.38 1.19 10.34
CA CYS A 21 -34.43 0.30 10.81
C CYS A 21 -34.84 0.62 12.25
N GLU A 22 -33.88 0.83 13.15
CA GLU A 22 -34.14 1.22 14.55
C GLU A 22 -34.93 2.53 14.68
N ARG A 23 -34.73 3.45 13.73
CA ARG A 23 -35.33 4.80 13.73
C ARG A 23 -36.50 4.96 12.77
N GLN A 24 -36.97 3.86 12.17
CA GLN A 24 -38.05 3.85 11.18
C GLN A 24 -37.82 4.85 10.02
N ALA A 25 -36.56 5.00 9.61
CA ALA A 25 -36.17 5.89 8.50
C ALA A 25 -35.91 5.07 7.22
N ASP A 26 -36.18 5.65 6.05
CA ASP A 26 -35.81 5.04 4.77
C ASP A 26 -34.28 5.10 4.58
N PRO A 27 -33.57 3.96 4.43
CA PRO A 27 -32.13 3.94 4.21
C PRO A 27 -31.70 4.47 2.83
N TYR A 28 -32.60 4.56 1.86
CA TYR A 28 -32.34 5.02 0.49
C TYR A 28 -32.73 6.48 0.27
N ASN A 29 -33.73 6.96 1.01
CA ASN A 29 -34.11 8.38 1.05
C ASN A 29 -34.20 8.92 2.49
N PRO A 30 -33.08 8.96 3.24
CA PRO A 30 -33.10 9.37 4.62
C PRO A 30 -33.24 10.89 4.77
N PRO A 31 -33.92 11.37 5.81
CA PRO A 31 -33.79 12.75 6.25
C PRO A 31 -32.33 13.09 6.53
N LEU A 32 -31.92 14.31 6.17
CA LEU A 32 -30.56 14.78 6.38
C LEU A 32 -30.14 14.76 7.86
N THR A 33 -31.10 14.98 8.76
CA THR A 33 -30.93 14.89 10.21
C THR A 33 -30.49 13.47 10.62
N THR A 34 -31.12 12.43 10.08
CA THR A 34 -30.78 11.02 10.33
C THR A 34 -29.33 10.72 9.93
N VAL A 35 -28.86 11.27 8.81
CA VAL A 35 -27.47 11.14 8.36
C VAL A 35 -26.51 11.84 9.32
N LEU A 36 -26.81 13.08 9.74
CA LEU A 36 -25.96 13.83 10.66
C LEU A 36 -25.87 13.18 12.04
N VAL A 37 -27.00 12.69 12.57
CA VAL A 37 -27.05 11.95 13.83
C VAL A 37 -26.21 10.68 13.73
N ASN A 38 -26.34 9.90 12.65
CA ASN A 38 -25.52 8.71 12.45
C ASN A 38 -24.02 9.01 12.44
N LEU A 39 -23.61 10.10 11.76
CA LEU A 39 -22.20 10.49 11.69
C LEU A 39 -21.68 11.01 13.04
N HIS A 40 -22.53 11.67 13.83
CA HIS A 40 -22.22 12.16 15.17
C HIS A 40 -22.05 11.01 16.18
N GLU A 41 -23.04 10.12 16.27
CA GLU A 41 -23.09 9.03 17.26
C GLU A 41 -21.96 8.00 17.09
N ARG A 42 -21.36 7.91 15.90
CA ARG A 42 -20.26 6.97 15.67
C ARG A 42 -19.05 7.26 16.58
N GLY A 43 -18.71 8.52 16.88
CA GLY A 43 -17.54 8.83 17.71
C GLY A 43 -16.20 8.26 17.16
N LEU A 44 -16.15 7.90 15.88
CA LEU A 44 -15.02 7.21 15.25
C LEU A 44 -14.02 8.23 14.67
N SER A 45 -12.84 7.74 14.28
CA SER A 45 -11.83 8.57 13.58
C SER A 45 -12.42 9.29 12.36
N ASN A 46 -11.88 10.48 12.02
CA ASN A 46 -12.27 11.23 10.81
C ASN A 46 -12.25 10.37 9.54
N THR A 47 -11.28 9.46 9.40
CA THR A 47 -11.19 8.55 8.26
C THR A 47 -12.36 7.58 8.20
N THR A 48 -12.83 7.12 9.36
CA THR A 48 -13.97 6.23 9.48
C THR A 48 -15.27 6.96 9.16
N ILE A 49 -15.47 8.15 9.72
CA ILE A 49 -16.65 8.98 9.47
C ILE A 49 -16.74 9.34 7.98
N ASN A 50 -15.62 9.72 7.36
CA ASN A 50 -15.59 10.00 5.92
C ASN A 50 -15.93 8.76 5.08
N THR A 51 -15.48 7.57 5.49
CA THR A 51 -15.81 6.32 4.79
C THR A 51 -17.29 5.99 4.92
N ALA A 52 -17.87 6.13 6.12
CA ALA A 52 -19.29 5.96 6.37
C ALA A 52 -20.13 6.94 5.53
N ARG A 53 -19.78 8.23 5.53
CA ARG A 53 -20.42 9.25 4.68
C ARG A 53 -20.42 8.85 3.21
N SER A 54 -19.27 8.42 2.68
CA SER A 54 -19.17 8.02 1.29
C SER A 54 -19.94 6.74 0.99
N ALA A 55 -20.04 5.81 1.94
CA ALA A 55 -20.83 4.59 1.80
C ALA A 55 -22.34 4.88 1.77
N ILE A 56 -22.83 5.74 2.68
CA ILE A 56 -24.21 6.21 2.69
C ILE A 56 -24.52 6.91 1.37
N SER A 57 -23.68 7.87 0.99
CA SER A 57 -23.84 8.61 -0.27
C SER A 57 -23.83 7.74 -1.53
N ALA A 58 -23.33 6.51 -1.47
CA ALA A 58 -23.29 5.58 -2.60
C ALA A 58 -24.62 4.84 -2.82
N ILE A 59 -25.45 4.71 -1.77
CA ILE A 59 -26.71 3.96 -1.81
C ILE A 59 -27.95 4.86 -1.72
N THR A 60 -27.78 6.12 -1.31
CA THR A 60 -28.90 7.06 -1.22
C THR A 60 -29.22 7.69 -2.56
N LEU A 61 -30.51 7.87 -2.82
CA LEU A 61 -31.01 8.59 -3.99
C LEU A 61 -30.60 10.08 -3.92
N SER A 62 -30.51 10.70 -5.08
CA SER A 62 -30.11 12.11 -5.21
C SER A 62 -31.28 12.85 -5.83
N GLU A 63 -32.01 13.63 -5.01
CA GLU A 63 -33.16 14.40 -5.48
C GLU A 63 -32.72 15.69 -6.22
N ASP A 64 -31.61 16.32 -5.80
CA ASP A 64 -31.24 17.68 -6.25
C ASP A 64 -29.89 17.79 -7.00
N LYS A 65 -29.51 16.81 -7.83
CA LYS A 65 -28.17 16.72 -8.49
C LYS A 65 -26.97 16.65 -7.52
N ASN A 66 -27.19 16.78 -6.22
CA ASN A 66 -26.20 16.67 -5.16
C ASN A 66 -26.42 15.37 -4.39
N THR A 67 -25.40 14.53 -4.34
CA THR A 67 -25.44 13.34 -3.47
C THR A 67 -25.36 13.78 -2.01
N ILE A 68 -25.89 12.96 -1.09
CA ILE A 68 -25.86 13.24 0.36
C ILE A 68 -24.44 13.58 0.85
N GLY A 69 -23.43 12.90 0.31
CA GLY A 69 -22.04 13.17 0.66
C GLY A 69 -21.57 14.58 0.30
N CYS A 70 -22.11 15.16 -0.77
CA CYS A 70 -21.78 16.50 -1.25
C CYS A 70 -22.72 17.59 -0.69
N HIS A 71 -23.75 17.23 0.08
CA HIS A 71 -24.68 18.20 0.65
C HIS A 71 -23.93 19.25 1.51
N PRO A 72 -24.23 20.56 1.39
CA PRO A 72 -23.49 21.62 2.10
C PRO A 72 -23.44 21.44 3.62
N LEU A 73 -24.54 21.03 4.23
CA LEU A 73 -24.60 20.79 5.69
C LEU A 73 -23.75 19.59 6.12
N VAL A 74 -23.77 18.49 5.37
CA VAL A 74 -22.91 17.31 5.64
C VAL A 74 -21.44 17.71 5.49
N SER A 75 -21.10 18.47 4.46
CA SER A 75 -19.73 18.96 4.23
C SER A 75 -19.26 19.88 5.36
N ARG A 76 -20.10 20.81 5.83
CA ARG A 76 -19.82 21.68 6.98
C ARG A 76 -19.65 20.89 8.27
N PHE A 77 -20.53 19.91 8.51
CA PHE A 77 -20.48 19.04 9.68
C PHE A 77 -19.16 18.25 9.76
N ILE A 78 -18.77 17.58 8.66
CA ILE A 78 -17.49 16.86 8.58
C ILE A 78 -16.30 17.81 8.78
N LYS A 79 -16.36 19.03 8.22
CA LYS A 79 -15.32 20.05 8.43
C LYS A 79 -15.23 20.47 9.90
N GLY A 80 -16.36 20.57 10.60
CA GLY A 80 -16.44 20.80 12.04
C GLY A 80 -15.74 19.71 12.84
N ILE A 81 -16.06 18.44 12.57
CA ILE A 81 -15.42 17.29 13.22
C ILE A 81 -13.90 17.30 12.96
N ASN A 82 -13.48 17.51 11.72
CA ASN A 82 -12.06 17.57 11.37
C ASN A 82 -11.30 18.69 12.11
N LYS A 83 -11.95 19.83 12.38
CA LYS A 83 -11.36 20.93 13.15
C LYS A 83 -11.32 20.63 14.65
N GLY A 84 -12.37 20.01 15.20
CA GLY A 84 -12.43 19.62 16.61
C GLY A 84 -11.48 18.47 16.96
N SER A 85 -11.09 17.66 15.98
CA SER A 85 -10.13 16.57 16.16
C SER A 85 -9.25 16.43 14.91
N PRO A 86 -8.23 17.28 14.73
CA PRO A 86 -7.38 17.21 13.55
C PRO A 86 -6.67 15.86 13.46
N PRO A 87 -6.57 15.24 12.26
CA PRO A 87 -5.91 13.96 12.09
C PRO A 87 -4.41 14.10 12.41
N THR A 88 -3.94 13.35 13.41
CA THR A 88 -2.51 13.29 13.71
C THR A 88 -1.82 12.27 12.80
N PRO A 89 -0.59 12.55 12.36
CA PRO A 89 0.19 11.57 11.64
C PRO A 89 0.47 10.38 12.56
N ARG A 90 0.29 9.16 12.04
CA ARG A 90 0.57 7.93 12.79
C ARG A 90 2.04 7.84 13.25
N TYR A 91 2.96 8.43 12.48
CA TYR A 91 4.39 8.42 12.75
C TYR A 91 4.91 9.85 12.80
N LEU A 92 5.50 10.23 13.94
CA LEU A 92 6.20 11.51 14.11
C LEU A 92 7.62 11.46 13.54
N SER A 93 8.24 10.30 13.61
CA SER A 93 9.58 10.01 13.09
C SER A 93 9.55 8.71 12.28
N THR A 94 10.69 8.34 11.67
CA THR A 94 10.84 7.06 10.97
C THR A 94 11.98 6.26 11.58
N TRP A 95 12.03 4.95 11.30
CA TRP A 95 13.11 4.08 11.74
C TRP A 95 14.34 4.23 10.83
N ASN A 96 15.52 3.91 11.37
CA ASN A 96 16.78 4.05 10.66
C ASN A 96 16.97 2.92 9.62
N VAL A 97 16.95 3.28 8.33
CA VAL A 97 17.14 2.35 7.20
C VAL A 97 18.46 1.57 7.30
N GLN A 98 19.49 2.17 7.89
CA GLN A 98 20.81 1.54 8.03
C GLN A 98 20.76 0.26 8.87
N LEU A 99 19.89 0.17 9.88
CA LEU A 99 19.75 -1.03 10.72
C LEU A 99 19.42 -2.26 9.86
N VAL A 100 18.45 -2.10 8.96
CA VAL A 100 18.03 -3.16 8.04
C VAL A 100 19.11 -3.47 7.02
N LEU A 101 19.77 -2.44 6.46
CA LEU A 101 20.86 -2.67 5.49
C LEU A 101 22.04 -3.41 6.12
N THR A 102 22.44 -3.05 7.34
CA THR A 102 23.50 -3.74 8.09
C THR A 102 23.11 -5.18 8.40
N TYR A 103 21.87 -5.41 8.86
CA TYR A 103 21.35 -6.76 9.07
C TYR A 103 21.39 -7.59 7.78
N LEU A 104 20.91 -7.05 6.67
CA LEU A 104 20.91 -7.76 5.39
C LEU A 104 22.33 -8.06 4.88
N ALA A 105 23.28 -7.15 5.08
CA ALA A 105 24.68 -7.36 4.72
C ALA A 105 25.36 -8.45 5.55
N SER A 106 24.96 -8.63 6.82
CA SER A 106 25.51 -9.68 7.69
C SER A 106 25.07 -11.11 7.32
N ILE A 107 24.00 -11.26 6.54
CA ILE A 107 23.47 -12.56 6.12
C ILE A 107 24.22 -12.98 4.85
N ASN A 108 25.46 -13.42 5.01
CA ASN A 108 26.26 -13.99 3.93
C ASN A 108 26.46 -15.50 4.16
N PRO A 109 26.35 -16.36 3.12
CA PRO A 109 26.41 -16.03 1.69
C PRO A 109 25.03 -15.93 0.98
N LEU A 110 25.05 -15.36 -0.24
CA LEU A 110 23.90 -15.15 -1.13
C LEU A 110 23.14 -16.45 -1.50
N ASP A 111 23.80 -17.59 -1.37
CA ASP A 111 23.25 -18.94 -1.57
C ASP A 111 22.17 -19.28 -0.52
N LYS A 112 22.16 -18.61 0.63
CA LYS A 112 21.14 -18.74 1.68
C LYS A 112 20.11 -17.61 1.67
N LEU A 113 20.16 -16.71 0.69
CA LEU A 113 19.22 -15.59 0.59
C LEU A 113 17.77 -16.11 0.54
N ASP A 114 17.00 -15.80 1.58
CA ASP A 114 15.56 -16.06 1.66
C ASP A 114 14.81 -15.01 0.83
N LEU A 115 13.69 -15.40 0.22
CA LEU A 115 12.81 -14.48 -0.51
C LEU A 115 12.36 -13.29 0.37
N LYS A 116 12.22 -13.50 1.68
CA LYS A 116 11.92 -12.41 2.63
C LYS A 116 12.96 -11.29 2.58
N MET A 117 14.23 -11.66 2.47
CA MET A 117 15.34 -10.71 2.41
C MET A 117 15.34 -9.98 1.07
N LEU A 118 15.10 -10.70 -0.03
CA LEU A 118 14.93 -10.07 -1.35
C LEU A 118 13.76 -9.06 -1.36
N VAL A 119 12.61 -9.43 -0.80
CA VAL A 119 11.45 -8.52 -0.67
C VAL A 119 11.82 -7.31 0.17
N MET A 120 12.55 -7.48 1.27
CA MET A 120 12.98 -6.37 2.10
C MET A 120 14.02 -5.48 1.43
N LEU A 121 14.86 -6.00 0.51
CA LEU A 121 15.76 -5.19 -0.31
C LEU A 121 15.00 -4.39 -1.38
N ILE A 122 14.03 -5.00 -2.04
CA ILE A 122 13.23 -4.35 -3.09
C ILE A 122 12.34 -3.24 -2.50
N ALA A 123 11.77 -3.44 -1.31
CA ALA A 123 10.81 -2.51 -0.71
C ALA A 123 11.33 -1.06 -0.54
N PRO A 124 12.48 -0.81 0.11
CA PRO A 124 13.03 0.53 0.25
C PRO A 124 13.61 1.05 -1.08
N VAL A 125 14.29 0.22 -1.88
CA VAL A 125 14.93 0.65 -3.13
C VAL A 125 13.89 1.10 -4.17
N SER A 126 12.78 0.39 -4.27
CA SER A 126 11.69 0.78 -5.17
C SER A 126 10.82 1.90 -4.60
N ALA A 127 10.83 2.10 -3.27
CA ALA A 127 9.90 2.95 -2.52
C ALA A 127 8.42 2.70 -2.89
N GLN A 128 8.07 1.54 -3.43
CA GLN A 128 6.73 1.24 -3.93
C GLN A 128 5.77 0.82 -2.81
N ARG A 129 4.46 0.83 -3.09
CA ARG A 129 3.47 0.27 -2.14
C ARG A 129 3.55 -1.25 -2.13
N GLY A 130 3.13 -1.87 -1.03
CA GLY A 130 3.06 -3.34 -0.93
C GLY A 130 2.24 -4.01 -2.04
N GLN A 131 1.19 -3.34 -2.55
CA GLN A 131 0.45 -3.81 -3.73
C GLN A 131 1.36 -3.94 -4.97
N SER A 132 2.22 -2.95 -5.24
CA SER A 132 3.12 -2.99 -6.40
C SER A 132 4.16 -4.10 -6.26
N LEU A 133 4.69 -4.29 -5.05
CA LEU A 133 5.63 -5.39 -4.76
C LEU A 133 4.99 -6.76 -4.98
N HIS A 134 3.72 -6.90 -4.56
CA HIS A 134 2.94 -8.13 -4.67
C HIS A 134 2.65 -8.54 -6.13
N ILE A 135 2.54 -7.58 -7.04
CA ILE A 135 2.24 -7.84 -8.45
C ILE A 135 3.48 -8.00 -9.34
N LEU A 136 4.69 -7.85 -8.81
CA LEU A 136 5.94 -8.02 -9.56
C LEU A 136 5.99 -9.40 -10.22
N ASP A 137 6.28 -9.41 -11.51
CA ASP A 137 6.12 -10.56 -12.39
C ASP A 137 7.36 -10.73 -13.26
N ILE A 138 7.79 -11.97 -13.44
CA ILE A 138 8.95 -12.36 -14.26
C ILE A 138 8.54 -13.02 -15.58
N GLY A 139 7.23 -13.10 -15.85
CA GLY A 139 6.69 -13.65 -17.07
C GLY A 139 7.07 -12.84 -18.32
N PRO A 140 6.77 -13.38 -19.52
CA PRO A 140 7.11 -12.77 -20.79
C PRO A 140 6.66 -11.30 -20.86
N GLY A 141 7.58 -10.40 -21.20
CA GLY A 141 7.30 -8.96 -21.33
C GLY A 141 7.12 -8.18 -20.02
N CYS A 142 7.06 -8.86 -18.86
CA CYS A 142 6.87 -8.21 -17.55
C CYS A 142 8.18 -7.77 -16.91
N MET A 143 9.23 -8.57 -17.02
CA MET A 143 10.57 -8.23 -16.54
C MET A 143 11.53 -8.10 -17.72
N LYS A 144 12.29 -6.99 -17.77
CA LYS A 144 13.35 -6.75 -18.75
C LYS A 144 14.65 -6.45 -18.03
N LYS A 145 15.73 -7.11 -18.45
CA LYS A 145 17.09 -6.73 -18.06
C LYS A 145 17.47 -5.45 -18.83
N VAL A 146 17.95 -4.45 -18.12
CA VAL A 146 18.49 -3.20 -18.67
C VAL A 146 19.96 -3.10 -18.25
N PRO A 147 20.80 -2.30 -18.95
CA PRO A 147 22.23 -2.20 -18.63
C PRO A 147 22.49 -1.90 -17.14
N ASP A 148 21.65 -1.05 -16.55
CA ASP A 148 21.79 -0.62 -15.16
C ASP A 148 20.93 -1.41 -14.15
N GLY A 149 20.34 -2.56 -14.53
CA GLY A 149 19.57 -3.41 -13.61
C GLY A 149 18.32 -4.07 -14.20
N HIS A 150 17.21 -4.02 -13.47
CA HIS A 150 15.96 -4.69 -13.83
C HIS A 150 14.79 -3.71 -13.92
N LYS A 151 14.01 -3.83 -15.00
CA LYS A 151 12.78 -3.07 -15.19
C LYS A 151 11.58 -4.01 -15.18
N PHE A 152 10.62 -3.72 -14.31
CA PHE A 152 9.36 -4.43 -14.20
C PHE A 152 8.21 -3.58 -14.73
N LEU A 153 7.36 -4.17 -15.56
CA LEU A 153 6.10 -3.61 -16.02
C LEU A 153 4.98 -4.09 -15.10
N LEU A 154 4.27 -3.16 -14.46
CA LEU A 154 3.16 -3.49 -13.58
C LEU A 154 1.88 -3.68 -14.41
N THR A 155 1.67 -4.90 -14.91
CA THR A 155 0.54 -5.23 -15.81
C THR A 155 -0.82 -5.21 -15.11
N ALA A 156 -0.85 -5.40 -13.78
CA ALA A 156 -2.08 -5.34 -13.00
C ALA A 156 -2.47 -3.90 -12.62
N HIS A 157 -3.78 -3.64 -12.56
CA HIS A 157 -4.30 -2.36 -12.05
C HIS A 157 -3.87 -2.13 -10.59
N ILE A 158 -3.25 -0.98 -10.36
CA ILE A 158 -2.91 -0.46 -9.03
C ILE A 158 -3.80 0.73 -8.67
N LYS A 159 -3.77 1.18 -7.41
CA LYS A 159 -4.60 2.31 -6.94
C LYS A 159 -4.46 3.59 -7.79
N GLN A 160 -3.33 3.78 -8.47
CA GLN A 160 -3.09 4.95 -9.35
C GLN A 160 -3.45 4.72 -10.81
N SER A 161 -3.83 3.49 -11.19
CA SER A 161 -4.27 3.20 -12.55
C SER A 161 -5.58 3.91 -12.84
N ARG A 162 -5.60 4.72 -13.90
CA ARG A 162 -6.77 5.42 -14.43
C ARG A 162 -6.77 5.32 -15.97
N PRO A 163 -7.91 5.50 -16.65
CA PRO A 163 -7.93 5.54 -18.12
C PRO A 163 -6.88 6.53 -18.65
N GLY A 164 -6.14 6.14 -19.69
CA GLY A 164 -5.04 6.93 -20.27
C GLY A 164 -3.74 6.97 -19.46
N TYR A 165 -3.68 6.33 -18.28
CA TYR A 165 -2.44 6.26 -17.50
C TYR A 165 -1.50 5.21 -18.08
N LYS A 166 -0.29 5.64 -18.46
CA LYS A 166 0.77 4.73 -18.92
C LYS A 166 1.03 3.67 -17.84
N THR A 167 1.18 2.42 -18.27
CA THR A 167 1.44 1.30 -17.36
C THR A 167 2.68 1.61 -16.49
N PRO A 168 2.54 1.64 -15.16
CA PRO A 168 3.62 2.04 -14.30
C PRO A 168 4.76 1.01 -14.35
N THR A 169 5.99 1.49 -14.24
CA THR A 169 7.18 0.64 -14.25
C THR A 169 8.00 0.82 -12.98
N VAL A 170 8.54 -0.28 -12.47
CA VAL A 170 9.50 -0.28 -11.35
C VAL A 170 10.88 -0.55 -11.91
N VAL A 171 11.82 0.35 -11.67
CA VAL A 171 13.22 0.18 -12.08
C VAL A 171 14.04 -0.09 -10.83
N LEU A 172 14.70 -1.24 -10.78
CA LEU A 172 15.65 -1.63 -9.74
C LEU A 172 17.04 -1.47 -10.34
N ARG A 173 17.83 -0.56 -9.78
CA ARG A 173 19.19 -0.31 -10.25
C ARG A 173 20.18 -1.25 -9.58
N ALA A 174 21.24 -1.61 -10.29
CA ALA A 174 22.36 -2.34 -9.72
C ALA A 174 23.14 -1.45 -8.74
N TYR A 175 23.70 -2.08 -7.71
CA TYR A 175 24.57 -1.43 -6.73
C TYR A 175 25.91 -2.18 -6.70
N PRO A 176 26.83 -1.89 -7.62
CA PRO A 176 28.06 -2.67 -7.77
C PRO A 176 29.01 -2.53 -6.58
N ALA A 177 28.94 -1.42 -5.84
CA ALA A 177 29.79 -1.16 -4.68
C ALA A 177 29.61 -2.19 -3.54
N ASN A 178 28.43 -2.81 -3.43
CA ASN A 178 28.23 -3.92 -2.49
C ASN A 178 27.28 -4.97 -3.09
N PRO A 179 27.82 -6.06 -3.67
CA PRO A 179 27.01 -7.13 -4.27
C PRO A 179 26.03 -7.80 -3.30
N SER A 180 26.34 -7.85 -2.00
CA SER A 180 25.45 -8.45 -0.98
C SER A 180 24.16 -7.65 -0.76
N LEU A 181 24.22 -6.34 -0.97
CA LEU A 181 23.07 -5.42 -0.89
C LEU A 181 22.49 -5.07 -2.26
N CYS A 182 23.12 -5.55 -3.34
CA CYS A 182 22.68 -5.27 -4.69
C CYS A 182 21.40 -6.06 -4.99
N VAL A 183 20.28 -5.32 -5.12
CA VAL A 183 18.97 -5.90 -5.46
C VAL A 183 19.04 -6.71 -6.76
N CYS A 184 19.81 -6.27 -7.75
CA CYS A 184 19.95 -6.96 -9.02
C CYS A 184 20.73 -8.27 -8.89
N THR A 185 21.85 -8.27 -8.16
CA THR A 185 22.64 -9.48 -7.87
C THR A 185 21.81 -10.49 -7.09
N CYS A 186 21.15 -10.05 -6.01
CA CYS A 186 20.26 -10.87 -5.19
C CYS A 186 19.09 -11.44 -6.01
N SER A 187 18.48 -10.62 -6.88
CA SER A 187 17.39 -11.06 -7.75
C SER A 187 17.85 -12.12 -8.74
N ASN A 188 19.01 -11.93 -9.37
CA ASN A 188 19.54 -12.88 -10.34
C ASN A 188 19.84 -14.24 -9.69
N GLU A 189 20.46 -14.25 -8.52
CA GLU A 189 20.75 -15.49 -7.79
C GLU A 189 19.46 -16.18 -7.35
N TYR A 190 18.50 -15.43 -6.81
CA TYR A 190 17.19 -15.96 -6.46
C TYR A 190 16.45 -16.56 -7.67
N LEU A 191 16.46 -15.87 -8.83
CA LEU A 191 15.83 -16.37 -10.06
C LEU A 191 16.51 -17.64 -10.59
N LYS A 192 17.84 -17.70 -10.54
CA LYS A 192 18.62 -18.89 -10.90
C LYS A 192 18.23 -20.09 -10.03
N ARG A 193 18.21 -19.92 -8.71
CA ARG A 193 17.85 -20.97 -7.74
C ARG A 193 16.39 -21.42 -7.84
N THR A 194 15.49 -20.50 -8.15
CA THR A 194 14.05 -20.79 -8.18
C THR A 194 13.53 -21.26 -9.53
N LYS A 195 14.29 -21.10 -10.61
CA LYS A 195 13.90 -21.54 -11.97
C LYS A 195 13.31 -22.96 -12.02
N PRO A 196 13.92 -24.01 -11.45
CA PRO A 196 13.36 -25.37 -11.52
C PRO A 196 12.11 -25.58 -10.64
N LEU A 197 11.85 -24.70 -9.67
CA LEU A 197 10.79 -24.88 -8.66
C LEU A 197 9.46 -24.22 -9.05
N ARG A 198 9.47 -23.33 -10.04
CA ARG A 198 8.35 -22.42 -10.33
C ARG A 198 7.18 -23.09 -11.05
N GLY A 199 7.42 -24.13 -11.85
CA GLY A 199 6.40 -24.67 -12.75
C GLY A 199 5.84 -23.56 -13.64
N ALA A 200 4.53 -23.31 -13.54
CA ALA A 200 3.83 -22.25 -14.27
C ALA A 200 3.75 -20.89 -13.55
N GLU A 201 4.30 -20.76 -12.34
CA GLU A 201 4.21 -19.53 -11.55
C GLU A 201 5.18 -18.44 -12.03
N THR A 202 4.64 -17.30 -12.45
CA THR A 202 5.41 -16.17 -12.98
C THR A 202 5.60 -15.05 -11.96
N LYS A 203 4.94 -15.08 -10.80
CA LYS A 203 5.16 -14.07 -9.77
C LYS A 203 6.56 -14.16 -9.18
N LEU A 204 7.17 -12.99 -8.96
CA LEU A 204 8.48 -12.91 -8.32
C LEU A 204 8.41 -13.47 -6.89
N CYS A 205 7.36 -13.08 -6.15
CA CYS A 205 7.10 -13.50 -4.79
C CYS A 205 6.20 -14.75 -4.77
N PHE A 206 6.80 -15.91 -4.54
CA PHE A 206 6.09 -17.19 -4.44
C PHE A 206 6.71 -18.03 -3.32
N THR A 207 5.96 -18.95 -2.72
CA THR A 207 6.44 -19.78 -1.59
C THR A 207 5.87 -21.19 -1.66
N LYS A 208 6.49 -22.15 -0.98
CA LYS A 208 6.02 -23.56 -0.90
C LYS A 208 4.52 -23.59 -0.54
N PRO A 209 3.67 -24.32 -1.27
CA PRO A 209 3.94 -25.28 -2.37
C PRO A 209 4.05 -24.60 -3.77
N TYR A 210 4.93 -23.62 -3.90
CA TYR A 210 5.31 -22.88 -5.11
C TYR A 210 4.16 -22.13 -5.78
N LYS A 211 3.35 -21.47 -4.96
CA LYS A 211 2.26 -20.58 -5.39
C LYS A 211 2.58 -19.14 -5.04
N ARG A 212 2.00 -18.18 -5.79
CA ARG A 212 2.04 -16.76 -5.45
C ARG A 212 1.67 -16.52 -3.99
N VAL A 213 2.38 -15.59 -3.35
CA VAL A 213 2.05 -15.20 -1.97
C VAL A 213 0.86 -14.26 -1.92
N SER A 214 0.20 -14.16 -0.77
CA SER A 214 -0.79 -13.11 -0.51
C SER A 214 -0.11 -11.79 -0.11
N ARG A 215 -0.87 -10.69 -0.11
CA ARG A 215 -0.37 -9.38 0.34
C ARG A 215 -0.04 -9.39 1.84
N GLU A 216 -0.82 -10.14 2.61
CA GLU A 216 -0.66 -10.32 4.04
C GLU A 216 0.65 -11.07 4.33
N THR A 217 0.95 -12.12 3.56
CA THR A 217 2.23 -12.85 3.67
C THR A 217 3.42 -11.94 3.38
N LEU A 218 3.34 -11.12 2.32
CA LEU A 218 4.39 -10.14 2.01
C LEU A 218 4.56 -9.11 3.14
N SER A 219 3.46 -8.62 3.71
CA SER A 219 3.47 -7.74 4.88
C SER A 219 4.11 -8.38 6.10
N ARG A 220 3.80 -9.65 6.39
CA ARG A 220 4.42 -10.42 7.48
C ARG A 220 5.91 -10.58 7.27
N TRP A 221 6.37 -10.87 6.05
CA TRP A 221 7.80 -11.00 5.76
C TRP A 221 8.57 -9.70 6.02
N ILE A 222 8.05 -8.57 5.54
CA ILE A 222 8.64 -7.26 5.82
C ILE A 222 8.70 -7.03 7.33
N ARG A 223 7.61 -7.34 8.06
CA ARG A 223 7.59 -7.22 9.52
C ARG A 223 8.65 -8.09 10.19
N THR A 224 8.80 -9.35 9.76
CA THR A 224 9.81 -10.27 10.31
C THR A 224 11.21 -9.70 10.13
N VAL A 225 11.55 -9.22 8.92
CA VAL A 225 12.88 -8.67 8.68
C VAL A 225 13.12 -7.38 9.47
N LEU A 226 12.10 -6.52 9.60
CA LEU A 226 12.18 -5.34 10.46
C LEU A 226 12.47 -5.71 11.92
N THR A 227 11.74 -6.68 12.48
CA THR A 227 11.97 -7.16 13.85
C THR A 227 13.39 -7.73 14.01
N SER A 228 13.82 -8.58 13.08
CA SER A 228 15.16 -9.20 13.14
C SER A 228 16.29 -8.17 13.02
N ALA A 229 16.07 -7.07 12.31
CA ALA A 229 17.00 -5.95 12.21
C ALA A 229 16.97 -5.00 13.43
N GLY A 230 16.15 -5.27 14.45
CA GLY A 230 16.04 -4.45 15.65
C GLY A 230 15.11 -3.24 15.52
N VAL A 231 14.26 -3.18 14.49
CA VAL A 231 13.23 -2.13 14.38
C VAL A 231 12.03 -2.50 15.25
N ASP A 232 11.56 -1.55 16.06
CA ASP A 232 10.36 -1.72 16.88
C ASP A 232 9.10 -1.80 16.00
N THR A 233 8.60 -3.02 15.80
CA THR A 233 7.38 -3.27 15.00
C THR A 233 6.07 -3.11 15.78
N THR A 234 6.13 -2.79 17.08
CA THR A 234 4.96 -2.35 17.85
C THR A 234 4.52 -0.96 17.36
N ILE A 235 5.51 -0.09 17.11
CA ILE A 235 5.35 1.24 16.53
C ILE A 235 5.27 1.15 15.00
N PHE A 236 6.35 0.72 14.34
CA PHE A 236 6.49 0.80 12.89
C PHE A 236 5.91 -0.42 12.18
N LYS A 237 4.92 -0.20 11.32
CA LYS A 237 4.30 -1.28 10.52
C LYS A 237 4.97 -1.41 9.15
N PRO A 238 4.77 -2.52 8.41
CA PRO A 238 5.42 -2.77 7.12
C PRO A 238 5.27 -1.64 6.07
N HIS A 239 4.18 -0.89 6.10
CA HIS A 239 3.98 0.23 5.18
C HIS A 239 4.89 1.43 5.45
N SER A 240 5.50 1.51 6.65
CA SER A 240 6.44 2.57 7.02
C SER A 240 7.73 2.51 6.22
N THR A 241 8.10 1.36 5.66
CA THR A 241 9.32 1.18 4.85
C THR A 241 9.42 2.16 3.69
N ARG A 242 8.29 2.45 3.04
CA ARG A 242 8.25 3.47 1.99
C ARG A 242 8.59 4.86 2.51
N ALA A 243 8.05 5.23 3.66
CA ALA A 243 8.33 6.54 4.26
C ALA A 243 9.80 6.65 4.70
N ALA A 244 10.33 5.59 5.32
CA ALA A 244 11.74 5.51 5.72
C ALA A 244 12.68 5.67 4.51
N ALA A 245 12.39 4.99 3.40
CA ALA A 245 13.17 5.09 2.17
C ALA A 245 13.13 6.50 1.56
N ILE A 246 11.94 7.12 1.48
CA ILE A 246 11.78 8.48 0.96
C ILE A 246 12.53 9.49 1.83
N LEU A 247 12.42 9.38 3.16
CA LEU A 247 13.12 10.26 4.09
C LEU A 247 14.63 10.09 4.00
N ARG A 248 15.12 8.85 3.87
CA ARG A 248 16.55 8.59 3.67
C ARG A 248 17.05 9.19 2.35
N ALA A 249 16.33 9.00 1.25
CA ALA A 249 16.69 9.60 -0.03
C ALA A 249 16.73 11.14 0.03
N LYS A 250 15.76 11.75 0.71
CA LYS A 250 15.74 13.20 0.95
C LYS A 250 16.94 13.66 1.80
N ALA A 251 17.29 12.92 2.85
CA ALA A 251 18.45 13.21 3.69
C ALA A 251 19.78 13.04 2.94
N SER A 252 19.80 12.17 1.92
CA SER A 252 20.92 12.00 0.99
C SER A 252 20.89 12.98 -0.20
N SER A 253 20.11 14.06 -0.12
CA SER A 253 20.03 15.11 -1.15
C SER A 253 19.60 14.64 -2.54
N VAL A 254 18.88 13.51 -2.63
CA VAL A 254 18.32 13.05 -3.91
C VAL A 254 17.23 14.05 -4.38
N PRO A 255 17.22 14.46 -5.65
CA PRO A 255 16.22 15.40 -6.17
C PRO A 255 14.78 14.92 -5.92
N ILE A 256 13.91 15.82 -5.47
CA ILE A 256 12.50 15.50 -5.13
C ILE A 256 11.77 14.87 -6.33
N GLN A 257 12.04 15.36 -7.54
CA GLN A 257 11.45 14.82 -8.77
C GLN A 257 11.82 13.34 -8.97
N GLU A 258 13.05 12.94 -8.66
CA GLU A 258 13.50 11.55 -8.75
C GLU A 258 12.87 10.67 -7.67
N ILE A 259 12.75 11.19 -6.44
CA ILE A 259 12.07 10.50 -5.34
C ILE A 259 10.59 10.24 -5.70
N LEU A 260 9.88 11.25 -6.21
CA LEU A 260 8.48 11.14 -6.61
C LEU A 260 8.30 10.11 -7.74
N LYS A 261 9.12 10.22 -8.79
CA LYS A 261 9.12 9.29 -9.94
C LYS A 261 9.36 7.86 -9.48
N THR A 262 10.37 7.63 -8.63
CA THR A 262 10.71 6.30 -8.10
C THR A 262 9.56 5.72 -7.27
N ALA A 263 8.93 6.57 -6.46
CA ALA A 263 7.80 6.19 -5.62
C ALA A 263 6.46 6.08 -6.39
N GLY A 264 6.48 6.20 -7.73
CA GLY A 264 5.30 6.08 -8.60
C GLY A 264 4.30 7.22 -8.43
N ARG A 265 4.77 8.45 -8.17
CA ARG A 265 3.96 9.67 -8.17
C ARG A 265 4.25 10.53 -9.37
#